data_AF-A0A2V9MXZ7-F1
#
_entry.id   AF-A0A2V9MXZ7-F1
#
_cell.length_a   1.000
_cell.length_b   1.000
_cell.length_c   1.000
_cell.angle_alpha   90.00
_cell.angle_beta   90.00
_cell.angle_gamma   90.00
#
_symmetry.space_group_name_H-M   'P 1'
#
loop_
_entity.id
_entity.type
_entity.pdbx_description
1 polymer ?
#
loop_
_entity_poly.entity_id
_entity_poly.type
_entity_poly.pdbx_seq_one_letter_code
_entity_poly.pdbx_strand_id
1 'polypeptide(L)'
;MNNTGVLLLAHGSPDSVDEVPDFLLRVTGGRPLPPDAIEEVKRRYSLIGRSPLTEITLKQGELLATRLKLPVYVGMRNWRPFISQTLKRMISDKIHHAVVICLAPQNSRTSVGLYRNSLGKCADPELSFDFVESWHDEPSLIQAFAEKLIEGRWNAHAAAGADVPVVFTAHSVPHRTILEGDPYEKQARQTAELVAAAASIESSEWRFAFQSQGISGGAWLGPTVEATMLDLKRSGSRAVFIQPIGFLCDHVEVLYDIDIVFKQFAEREGMQLWRAESLNDSSLLTSALEAIVNSRLHAALETH
;
A
#
# COMPACT_ATOMS: atom_id res chain seq x y z
N MET A 1 31.20 -3.84 13.69
CA MET A 1 29.88 -3.36 13.25
C MET A 1 28.88 -4.42 13.65
N ASN A 2 27.85 -4.09 14.42
CA ASN A 2 26.77 -5.05 14.68
C ASN A 2 26.20 -5.52 13.34
N ASN A 3 25.89 -6.81 13.23
CA ASN A 3 25.37 -7.41 12.01
C ASN A 3 23.97 -6.82 11.73
N THR A 4 23.89 -5.88 10.80
CA THR A 4 22.67 -5.14 10.47
C THR A 4 21.95 -5.77 9.31
N GLY A 5 20.63 -5.96 9.44
CA GLY A 5 19.73 -6.33 8.36
C GLY A 5 18.64 -5.30 8.13
N VAL A 6 17.87 -5.49 7.07
CA VAL A 6 16.65 -4.73 6.79
C VAL A 6 15.45 -5.68 6.86
N LEU A 7 14.37 -5.26 7.51
CA LEU A 7 13.13 -6.02 7.59
C LEU A 7 12.00 -5.23 6.93
N LEU A 8 11.53 -5.70 5.78
CA LEU A 8 10.34 -5.19 5.09
C LEU A 8 9.10 -5.90 5.62
N LEU A 9 8.10 -5.13 6.04
CA LEU A 9 6.85 -5.63 6.58
C LEU A 9 5.68 -5.33 5.64
N ALA A 10 4.87 -6.32 5.35
CA ALA A 10 3.69 -6.16 4.50
C ALA A 10 2.52 -7.03 4.97
N HIS A 11 1.35 -6.82 4.35
CA HIS A 11 0.10 -7.42 4.81
C HIS A 11 0.12 -8.94 4.61
N GLY A 12 0.63 -9.40 3.47
CA GLY A 12 0.46 -10.76 2.98
C GLY A 12 -0.91 -10.98 2.34
N SER A 13 -0.99 -11.96 1.45
CA SER A 13 -2.20 -12.33 0.72
C SER A 13 -2.18 -13.84 0.47
N PRO A 14 -3.33 -14.54 0.49
CA PRO A 14 -3.38 -15.98 0.26
C PRO A 14 -2.89 -16.34 -1.14
N ASP A 15 -2.26 -17.52 -1.27
CA ASP A 15 -1.68 -17.98 -2.54
C ASP A 15 -2.77 -18.55 -3.47
N SER A 16 -3.91 -18.94 -2.91
CA SER A 16 -5.08 -19.44 -3.64
C SER A 16 -6.41 -19.06 -2.99
N VAL A 17 -7.50 -19.20 -3.76
CA VAL A 17 -8.87 -18.96 -3.28
C VAL A 17 -9.25 -19.89 -2.12
N ASP A 18 -8.76 -21.12 -2.13
CA ASP A 18 -9.08 -22.13 -1.11
C ASP A 18 -8.51 -21.77 0.28
N GLU A 19 -7.49 -20.91 0.31
CA GLU A 19 -6.82 -20.47 1.53
C GLU A 19 -7.43 -19.18 2.12
N VAL A 20 -8.39 -18.56 1.43
CA VAL A 20 -9.06 -17.34 1.90
C VAL A 20 -9.67 -17.47 3.30
N PRO A 21 -10.35 -18.59 3.67
CA PRO A 21 -10.90 -18.72 5.03
C PRO A 21 -9.82 -18.63 6.11
N ASP A 22 -8.68 -19.30 5.92
CA ASP A 22 -7.57 -19.29 6.86
C ASP A 22 -6.88 -17.92 6.91
N PHE A 23 -6.74 -17.26 5.76
CA PHE A 23 -6.23 -15.90 5.66
C PHE A 23 -7.11 -14.92 6.43
N LEU A 24 -8.43 -14.97 6.23
CA LEU A 24 -9.37 -14.10 6.91
C LEU A 24 -9.36 -14.31 8.43
N LEU A 25 -9.26 -15.57 8.88
CA LEU A 25 -9.13 -15.89 10.30
C LEU A 25 -7.89 -15.22 10.91
N ARG A 26 -6.80 -15.08 10.15
CA ARG A 26 -5.60 -14.36 10.60
C ARG A 26 -5.81 -12.84 10.62
N VAL A 27 -6.41 -12.29 9.56
CA VAL A 27 -6.71 -10.85 9.45
C VAL A 27 -7.54 -10.38 10.64
N THR A 28 -8.52 -11.16 11.07
CA THR A 28 -9.43 -10.83 12.18
C THR A 28 -8.89 -11.17 13.58
N GLY A 29 -7.66 -11.68 13.68
CA GLY A 29 -7.06 -12.09 14.94
C GLY A 29 -7.71 -13.34 15.57
N GLY A 30 -8.21 -14.25 14.74
CA GLY A 30 -8.86 -15.50 15.16
C GLY A 30 -10.37 -15.41 15.30
N ARG A 31 -10.98 -14.25 15.03
CA ARG A 31 -12.44 -14.10 15.08
C ARG A 31 -13.08 -14.60 13.78
N PRO A 32 -14.01 -15.56 13.82
CA PRO A 32 -14.64 -16.04 12.60
C PRO A 32 -15.45 -14.91 11.93
N LEU A 33 -15.45 -14.89 10.60
CA LEU A 33 -16.33 -14.03 9.82
C LEU A 33 -17.61 -14.79 9.43
N PRO A 34 -18.71 -14.07 9.19
CA PRO A 34 -19.91 -14.66 8.59
C PRO A 34 -19.59 -15.40 7.27
N PRO A 35 -20.25 -16.55 6.98
CA PRO A 35 -19.97 -17.33 5.78
C PRO A 35 -20.12 -16.55 4.47
N ASP A 36 -21.12 -15.67 4.38
CA ASP A 36 -21.35 -14.78 3.24
C ASP A 36 -20.19 -13.80 3.02
N ALA A 37 -19.59 -13.27 4.08
CA ALA A 37 -18.40 -12.42 3.97
C ALA A 37 -17.17 -13.21 3.47
N ILE A 38 -17.01 -14.47 3.90
CA ILE A 38 -15.92 -15.34 3.42
C ILE A 38 -16.12 -15.67 1.93
N GLU A 39 -17.33 -16.05 1.53
CA GLU A 39 -17.64 -16.35 0.12
C GLU A 39 -17.50 -15.12 -0.78
N GLU A 40 -17.87 -13.93 -0.30
CA GLU A 40 -17.64 -12.70 -1.05
C GLU A 40 -16.14 -12.45 -1.27
N VAL A 41 -15.29 -12.61 -0.26
CA VAL A 41 -13.84 -12.46 -0.43
C VAL A 41 -13.29 -13.54 -1.37
N LYS A 42 -13.71 -14.80 -1.25
CA LYS A 42 -13.34 -15.88 -2.19
C LYS A 42 -13.71 -15.52 -3.63
N ARG A 43 -14.90 -14.96 -3.84
CA ARG A 43 -15.36 -14.49 -5.16
C ARG A 43 -14.45 -13.40 -5.71
N ARG A 44 -14.02 -12.44 -4.89
CA ARG A 44 -13.06 -11.38 -5.30
C ARG A 44 -11.74 -11.96 -5.76
N TYR A 45 -11.14 -12.85 -4.96
CA TYR A 45 -9.89 -13.53 -5.33
C TYR A 45 -10.04 -14.37 -6.60
N SER A 46 -11.19 -15.05 -6.77
CA SER A 46 -11.47 -15.85 -7.98
C SER A 46 -11.51 -15.00 -9.26
N LEU A 47 -12.03 -13.77 -9.17
CA LEU A 47 -12.14 -12.87 -10.33
C LEU A 47 -10.81 -12.26 -10.75
N ILE A 48 -9.84 -12.18 -9.85
CA ILE A 48 -8.47 -11.72 -10.14
C ILE A 48 -7.49 -12.89 -10.35
N GLY A 49 -7.95 -14.13 -10.23
CA GLY A 49 -7.13 -15.34 -10.23
C GLY A 49 -6.31 -15.52 -8.95
N ARG A 50 -5.24 -14.74 -8.80
CA ARG A 50 -4.35 -14.76 -7.61
C ARG A 50 -3.85 -13.35 -7.30
N SER A 51 -3.59 -13.05 -6.03
CA SER A 51 -2.92 -11.80 -5.68
C SER A 51 -1.41 -11.92 -5.89
N PRO A 52 -0.78 -10.99 -6.63
CA PRO A 52 0.68 -11.02 -6.82
C PRO A 52 1.44 -10.36 -5.66
N LEU A 53 0.74 -9.89 -4.61
CA LEU A 53 1.32 -9.12 -3.50
C LEU A 53 2.57 -9.77 -2.90
N THR A 54 2.48 -11.06 -2.56
CA THR A 54 3.57 -11.79 -1.91
C THR A 54 4.79 -11.91 -2.83
N GLU A 55 4.58 -12.28 -4.09
CA GLU A 55 5.63 -12.43 -5.10
C GLU A 55 6.35 -11.10 -5.35
N ILE A 56 5.60 -10.02 -5.56
CA ILE A 56 6.15 -8.69 -5.80
C ILE A 56 6.90 -8.17 -4.57
N THR A 57 6.36 -8.39 -3.37
CA THR A 57 7.02 -7.93 -2.14
C THR A 57 8.36 -8.65 -1.91
N LEU A 58 8.42 -9.97 -2.19
CA LEU A 58 9.67 -10.71 -2.15
C LEU A 58 10.66 -10.16 -3.17
N LYS A 59 10.20 -9.86 -4.38
CA LYS A 59 11.02 -9.24 -5.43
C LYS A 59 11.57 -7.86 -5.01
N GLN A 60 10.74 -7.01 -4.41
CA GLN A 60 11.18 -5.72 -3.85
C GLN A 60 12.29 -5.92 -2.81
N GLY A 61 12.17 -6.93 -1.94
CA GLY A 61 13.21 -7.30 -0.98
C GLY A 61 14.53 -7.72 -1.65
N GLU A 62 14.46 -8.53 -2.70
CA GLU A 62 15.65 -8.95 -3.48
C GLU A 62 16.35 -7.77 -4.17
N LEU A 63 15.57 -6.87 -4.78
CA LEU A 63 16.09 -5.67 -5.44
C LEU A 63 16.79 -4.76 -4.44
N LEU A 64 16.17 -4.54 -3.28
CA LEU A 64 16.76 -3.75 -2.21
C LEU A 64 18.03 -4.40 -1.65
N ALA A 65 18.05 -5.73 -1.47
CA ALA A 65 19.24 -6.46 -1.01
C ALA A 65 20.40 -6.30 -1.98
N THR A 66 20.12 -6.43 -3.28
CA THR A 66 21.11 -6.25 -4.34
C THR A 66 21.68 -4.84 -4.34
N ARG A 67 20.82 -3.83 -4.14
CA ARG A 67 21.19 -2.42 -4.12
C ARG A 67 22.06 -2.07 -2.90
N LEU A 68 21.62 -2.46 -1.70
CA LEU A 68 22.30 -2.14 -0.45
C LEU A 68 23.54 -2.99 -0.17
N LYS A 69 23.62 -4.18 -0.78
CA LYS A 69 24.59 -5.23 -0.39
C LYS A 69 24.48 -5.60 1.10
N LEU A 70 23.26 -5.58 1.62
CA LEU A 70 22.89 -5.96 2.98
C LEU A 70 21.84 -7.06 2.97
N PRO A 71 21.75 -7.89 4.01
CA PRO A 71 20.68 -8.88 4.10
C PRO A 71 19.33 -8.17 4.30
N VAL A 72 18.40 -8.41 3.38
CA VAL A 72 17.01 -7.93 3.45
C VAL A 72 16.08 -9.11 3.66
N TYR A 73 15.15 -8.95 4.59
CA TYR A 73 14.16 -9.94 4.97
C TYR A 73 12.76 -9.37 4.73
N VAL A 74 11.83 -10.25 4.40
CA VAL A 74 10.41 -9.90 4.21
C VAL A 74 9.58 -10.66 5.23
N GLY A 75 8.70 -9.95 5.94
CA GLY A 75 7.80 -10.51 6.94
C GLY A 75 6.37 -10.05 6.71
N MET A 76 5.48 -11.00 6.50
CA MET A 76 4.06 -10.77 6.26
C MET A 76 3.26 -10.93 7.55
N ARG A 77 2.33 -10.00 7.82
CA ARG A 77 1.52 -10.06 9.03
C ARG A 77 0.47 -11.17 8.97
N ASN A 78 -0.26 -11.26 7.86
CA ASN A 78 -1.43 -12.11 7.74
C ASN A 78 -1.23 -13.34 6.86
N TRP A 79 -0.15 -13.40 6.08
CA TRP A 79 0.20 -14.57 5.27
C TRP A 79 1.69 -14.92 5.34
N ARG A 80 2.15 -15.89 4.56
CA ARG A 80 3.56 -16.35 4.55
C ARG A 80 4.42 -15.48 3.60
N PRO A 81 5.74 -15.36 3.84
CA PRO A 81 6.47 -15.76 5.05
C PRO A 81 6.07 -14.89 6.24
N PHE A 82 5.66 -15.49 7.36
CA PHE A 82 5.14 -14.70 8.49
C PHE A 82 6.25 -13.91 9.17
N ILE A 83 5.93 -12.73 9.72
CA ILE A 83 6.86 -11.93 10.55
C ILE A 83 7.57 -12.81 11.59
N SER A 84 6.84 -13.67 12.30
CA SER A 84 7.41 -14.56 13.32
C SER A 84 8.40 -15.59 12.76
N GLN A 85 8.22 -16.05 11.53
CA GLN A 85 9.16 -16.96 10.86
C GLN A 85 10.39 -16.20 10.39
N THR A 86 10.18 -15.01 9.83
CA THR A 86 11.25 -14.13 9.36
C THR A 86 12.17 -13.70 10.50
N LEU A 87 11.62 -13.34 11.67
CA LEU A 87 12.40 -12.99 12.85
C LEU A 87 13.28 -14.15 13.35
N LYS A 88 12.76 -15.38 13.37
CA LYS A 88 13.55 -16.57 13.72
C LYS A 88 14.73 -16.77 12.77
N ARG A 89 14.52 -16.51 11.48
CA ARG A 89 15.59 -16.56 10.48
C ARG A 89 16.64 -15.47 10.72
N MET A 90 16.22 -14.23 10.98
CA MET A 90 17.15 -13.13 11.29
C MET A 90 18.03 -13.44 12.51
N ILE A 91 17.44 -14.02 13.56
CA ILE A 91 18.19 -14.45 14.76
C ILE A 91 19.19 -15.57 14.41
N SER A 92 18.76 -16.57 13.62
CA SER A 92 19.65 -17.64 13.14
C SER A 92 20.81 -17.10 12.29
N ASP A 93 20.56 -16.06 11.50
CA ASP A 93 21.53 -15.37 10.66
C ASP A 93 22.39 -14.36 11.47
N LYS A 94 22.23 -14.34 12.81
CA LYS A 94 22.94 -13.51 13.78
C LYS A 94 22.78 -12.01 13.55
N ILE A 95 21.61 -11.58 13.07
CA ILE A 95 21.28 -10.16 12.94
C ILE A 95 21.03 -9.59 14.34
N HIS A 96 21.70 -8.49 14.68
CA HIS A 96 21.59 -7.83 15.99
C HIS A 96 20.87 -6.47 15.91
N HIS A 97 20.80 -5.89 14.72
CA HIS A 97 20.13 -4.63 14.46
C HIS A 97 19.35 -4.73 13.15
N ALA A 98 18.10 -4.29 13.15
CA ALA A 98 17.25 -4.31 11.97
C ALA A 98 16.61 -2.95 11.73
N VAL A 99 16.85 -2.38 10.54
CA VAL A 99 16.04 -1.26 10.04
C VAL A 99 14.71 -1.84 9.56
N VAL A 100 13.61 -1.44 10.18
CA VAL A 100 12.28 -2.00 9.90
C VAL A 100 11.43 -1.01 9.14
N ILE A 101 10.98 -1.41 7.95
CA ILE A 101 10.16 -0.57 7.07
C ILE A 101 8.84 -1.29 6.79
N CYS A 102 7.72 -0.64 7.10
CA CYS A 102 6.43 -1.09 6.63
C CYS A 102 6.24 -0.66 5.18
N LEU A 103 5.86 -1.59 4.30
CA LEU A 103 5.48 -1.32 2.90
C LEU A 103 4.06 -0.72 2.80
N ALA A 104 3.73 0.11 3.78
CA ALA A 104 2.60 1.01 3.87
C ALA A 104 3.19 2.38 4.25
N PRO A 105 3.43 3.28 3.27
CA PRO A 105 4.16 4.53 3.51
C PRO A 105 3.45 5.47 4.50
N GLN A 106 2.11 5.52 4.44
CA GLN A 106 1.26 6.29 5.33
C GLN A 106 1.02 5.51 6.63
N ASN A 107 1.35 6.11 7.76
CA ASN A 107 1.18 5.54 9.08
C ASN A 107 -0.30 5.50 9.48
N SER A 108 -0.74 4.32 9.88
CA SER A 108 -1.99 4.14 10.60
C SER A 108 -1.85 3.10 11.70
N ARG A 109 -2.56 3.29 12.81
CA ARG A 109 -2.69 2.32 13.90
C ARG A 109 -3.36 1.02 13.42
N THR A 110 -4.18 1.08 12.38
CA THR A 110 -4.83 -0.08 11.75
C THR A 110 -3.91 -0.80 10.74
N SER A 111 -2.72 -0.27 10.46
CA SER A 111 -1.70 -0.89 9.60
C SER A 111 -0.34 -0.96 10.32
N VAL A 112 0.48 0.10 10.25
CA VAL A 112 1.80 0.27 10.89
C VAL A 112 1.78 -0.07 12.37
N GLY A 113 0.74 0.35 13.11
CA GLY A 113 0.58 -0.02 14.52
C GLY A 113 0.46 -1.53 14.74
N LEU A 114 -0.20 -2.27 13.84
CA LEU A 114 -0.35 -3.71 13.93
C LEU A 114 0.94 -4.46 13.56
N TYR A 115 1.73 -3.92 12.62
CA TYR A 115 3.06 -4.43 12.31
C TYR A 115 4.00 -4.28 13.51
N ARG A 116 4.05 -3.08 14.11
CA ARG A 116 4.83 -2.82 15.33
C ARG A 116 4.47 -3.76 16.47
N ASN A 117 3.18 -3.97 16.72
CA ASN A 117 2.72 -4.93 17.74
C ASN A 117 3.17 -6.37 17.43
N SER A 118 3.28 -6.74 16.15
CA SER A 118 3.77 -8.07 15.75
C SER A 118 5.25 -8.24 16.06
N LEU A 119 6.06 -7.18 15.96
CA LEU A 119 7.48 -7.19 16.35
C LEU A 119 7.66 -7.25 17.87
N GLY A 120 6.80 -6.58 18.64
CA GLY A 120 6.84 -6.60 20.11
C GLY A 120 6.61 -7.99 20.73
N LYS A 121 6.21 -8.99 19.92
CA LYS A 121 6.11 -10.41 20.33
C LYS A 121 7.45 -11.16 20.18
N CYS A 122 8.47 -10.53 19.60
CA CYS A 122 9.82 -11.08 19.57
C CYS A 122 10.41 -11.00 20.98
N ALA A 123 10.83 -12.14 21.53
CA ALA A 123 11.39 -12.22 22.87
C ALA A 123 12.93 -12.14 22.91
N ASP A 124 13.59 -12.06 21.75
CA ASP A 124 15.04 -12.06 21.68
C ASP A 124 15.61 -10.66 22.02
N PRO A 125 16.34 -10.50 23.13
CA PRO A 125 16.87 -9.21 23.55
C PRO A 125 18.09 -8.77 22.73
N GLU A 126 18.70 -9.66 21.93
CA GLU A 126 19.88 -9.33 21.12
C GLU A 126 19.52 -8.73 19.75
N LEU A 127 18.24 -8.79 19.35
CA LEU A 127 17.74 -8.19 18.12
C LEU A 127 17.04 -6.86 18.42
N SER A 128 17.69 -5.77 18.05
CA SER A 128 17.14 -4.42 18.14
C SER A 128 16.45 -3.98 16.84
N PHE A 129 15.38 -3.19 16.96
CA PHE A 129 14.59 -2.68 15.83
C PHE A 129 14.66 -1.15 15.76
N ASP A 130 15.21 -0.62 14.66
CA ASP A 130 15.04 0.78 14.26
C ASP A 130 13.84 0.87 13.32
N PHE A 131 12.69 1.24 13.89
CA PHE A 131 11.42 1.21 13.18
C PHE A 131 11.11 2.55 12.52
N VAL A 132 10.88 2.53 11.20
CA VAL A 132 10.48 3.70 10.42
C VAL A 132 8.97 3.93 10.56
N GLU A 133 8.59 5.02 11.24
CA GLU A 133 7.19 5.36 11.52
C GLU A 133 6.35 5.62 10.27
N SER A 134 6.89 6.37 9.31
CA SER A 134 6.26 6.72 8.03
C SER A 134 7.34 7.14 7.04
N TRP A 135 7.00 7.09 5.76
CA TRP A 135 7.86 7.52 4.65
C TRP A 135 7.02 7.94 3.43
N HIS A 136 5.81 8.45 3.68
CA HIS A 136 4.81 8.79 2.68
C HIS A 136 5.18 9.99 1.78
N ASP A 137 6.16 10.78 2.22
CA ASP A 137 6.69 11.97 1.56
C ASP A 137 8.13 11.79 1.07
N GLU A 138 8.65 10.55 1.04
CA GLU A 138 9.99 10.29 0.53
C GLU A 138 10.09 10.68 -0.97
N PRO A 139 11.08 11.51 -1.37
CA PRO A 139 11.14 12.05 -2.72
C PRO A 139 11.11 11.02 -3.86
N SER A 140 11.81 9.91 -3.73
CA SER A 140 11.86 8.86 -4.76
C SER A 140 10.53 8.10 -4.88
N LEU A 141 9.78 7.93 -3.79
CA LEU A 141 8.43 7.39 -3.76
C LEU A 141 7.48 8.33 -4.51
N ILE A 142 7.55 9.63 -4.23
CA ILE A 142 6.75 10.64 -4.93
C ILE A 142 7.05 10.62 -6.44
N GLN A 143 8.33 10.54 -6.81
CA GLN A 143 8.73 10.43 -8.22
C GLN A 143 8.26 9.12 -8.85
N ALA A 144 8.28 8.00 -8.13
CA ALA A 144 7.79 6.72 -8.63
C ALA A 144 6.29 6.80 -8.98
N PHE A 145 5.47 7.39 -8.11
CA PHE A 145 4.06 7.60 -8.41
C PHE A 145 3.84 8.62 -9.52
N ALA A 146 4.61 9.71 -9.57
CA ALA A 146 4.51 10.71 -10.61
C ALA A 146 4.85 10.13 -12.00
N GLU A 147 5.87 9.27 -12.10
CA GLU A 147 6.24 8.57 -13.32
C GLU A 147 5.06 7.76 -13.88
N LYS A 148 4.44 6.91 -13.05
CA LYS A 148 3.28 6.10 -13.45
C LYS A 148 2.05 6.93 -13.78
N LEU A 149 1.87 8.04 -13.07
CA LEU A 149 0.78 8.99 -13.31
C LEU A 149 0.92 9.69 -14.66
N ILE A 150 2.11 10.24 -14.96
CA ILE A 150 2.38 10.95 -16.22
C ILE A 150 2.15 10.00 -17.41
N GLU A 151 2.77 8.82 -17.37
CA GLU A 151 2.66 7.85 -18.46
C GLU A 151 1.21 7.37 -18.65
N GLY A 152 0.55 6.95 -17.57
CA GLY A 152 -0.81 6.42 -17.65
C GLY A 152 -1.83 7.49 -18.05
N ARG A 153 -1.72 8.71 -17.51
CA ARG A 153 -2.64 9.81 -17.81
C ARG A 153 -2.48 10.27 -19.26
N TRP A 154 -1.26 10.32 -19.80
CA TRP A 154 -1.01 10.61 -21.21
C TRP A 154 -1.78 9.64 -22.13
N ASN A 155 -1.68 8.34 -21.85
CA ASN A 155 -2.40 7.32 -22.61
C ASN A 155 -3.93 7.44 -22.46
N ALA A 156 -4.41 7.78 -21.26
CA ALA A 156 -5.83 8.01 -21.01
C ALA A 156 -6.36 9.23 -21.78
N HIS A 157 -5.61 10.33 -21.81
CA HIS A 157 -5.93 11.51 -22.62
C HIS A 157 -6.05 11.15 -24.11
N ALA A 158 -5.06 10.44 -24.64
CA ALA A 158 -5.06 10.01 -26.04
C ALA A 158 -6.26 9.11 -26.37
N ALA A 159 -6.61 8.18 -25.47
CA ALA A 159 -7.74 7.26 -25.66
C ALA A 159 -9.11 7.93 -25.50
N ALA A 160 -9.23 8.92 -24.60
CA ALA A 160 -10.46 9.69 -24.39
C ALA A 160 -10.69 10.77 -25.45
N GLY A 161 -9.61 11.28 -26.06
CA GLY A 161 -9.66 12.45 -26.94
C GLY A 161 -9.98 13.75 -26.20
N ALA A 162 -9.74 13.80 -24.89
CA ALA A 162 -10.07 14.93 -24.02
C ALA A 162 -9.21 14.92 -22.73
N ASP A 163 -9.32 15.99 -21.94
CA ASP A 163 -8.70 16.04 -20.63
C ASP A 163 -9.36 15.07 -19.64
N VAL A 164 -8.55 14.20 -19.04
CA VAL A 164 -8.98 13.22 -18.05
C VAL A 164 -8.58 13.69 -16.65
N PRO A 165 -9.54 13.98 -15.76
CA PRO A 165 -9.25 14.35 -14.37
C PRO A 165 -8.70 13.15 -13.59
N VAL A 166 -7.83 13.45 -12.63
CA VAL A 166 -7.20 12.43 -11.76
C VAL A 166 -7.98 12.27 -10.46
N VAL A 167 -8.17 11.03 -10.02
CA VAL A 167 -8.64 10.72 -8.67
C VAL A 167 -7.55 9.93 -7.95
N PHE A 168 -6.90 10.59 -7.00
CA PHE A 168 -5.98 9.92 -6.09
C PHE A 168 -6.78 9.08 -5.09
N THR A 169 -6.39 7.81 -4.91
CA THR A 169 -7.08 6.90 -4.00
C THR A 169 -6.15 6.32 -2.93
N ALA A 170 -6.73 6.14 -1.75
CA ALA A 170 -6.15 5.38 -0.64
C ALA A 170 -7.23 4.53 0.02
N HIS A 171 -6.84 3.49 0.75
CA HIS A 171 -7.79 2.66 1.50
C HIS A 171 -8.52 3.51 2.56
N SER A 172 -9.82 3.35 2.72
CA SER A 172 -10.58 4.04 3.76
C SER A 172 -10.27 3.46 5.15
N VAL A 173 -10.35 4.25 6.21
CA VAL A 173 -10.28 3.73 7.58
C VAL A 173 -11.55 4.11 8.34
N PRO A 174 -11.91 3.41 9.42
CA PRO A 174 -13.00 3.84 10.28
C PRO A 174 -12.76 5.28 10.76
N HIS A 175 -13.78 6.14 10.71
CA HIS A 175 -13.65 7.56 11.08
C HIS A 175 -13.13 7.74 12.52
N ARG A 176 -13.47 6.80 13.41
CA ARG A 176 -12.96 6.75 14.78
C ARG A 176 -11.43 6.72 14.85
N THR A 177 -10.76 6.06 13.90
CA THR A 177 -9.30 6.01 13.82
C THR A 177 -8.71 7.42 13.75
N ILE A 178 -9.28 8.30 12.93
CA ILE A 178 -8.82 9.70 12.81
C ILE A 178 -9.15 10.51 14.06
N LEU A 179 -10.33 10.32 14.67
CA LEU A 179 -10.69 10.97 15.93
C LEU A 179 -9.74 10.62 17.09
N GLU A 180 -9.12 9.44 17.03
CA GLU A 180 -8.13 8.98 18.01
C GLU A 180 -6.70 9.50 17.71
N GLY A 181 -6.54 10.42 16.76
CA GLY A 181 -5.27 11.11 16.47
C GLY A 181 -4.39 10.43 15.43
N ASP A 182 -4.94 9.53 14.63
CA ASP A 182 -4.21 8.81 13.59
C ASP A 182 -3.81 9.75 12.42
N PRO A 183 -2.54 9.76 11.97
CA PRO A 183 -2.06 10.72 10.97
C PRO A 183 -2.43 10.33 9.53
N TYR A 184 -3.05 9.15 9.33
CA TYR A 184 -3.23 8.52 8.02
C TYR A 184 -3.86 9.43 6.96
N GLU A 185 -4.99 10.08 7.27
CA GLU A 185 -5.68 10.94 6.29
C GLU A 185 -4.78 12.11 5.85
N LYS A 186 -4.12 12.76 6.80
CA LYS A 186 -3.22 13.88 6.50
C LYS A 186 -2.06 13.42 5.63
N GLN A 187 -1.45 12.29 5.96
CA GLN A 187 -0.33 11.73 5.20
C GLN A 187 -0.74 11.31 3.79
N ALA A 188 -1.90 10.63 3.64
CA ALA A 188 -2.39 10.21 2.33
C ALA A 188 -2.71 11.40 1.42
N ARG A 189 -3.34 12.46 1.96
CA ARG A 189 -3.60 13.70 1.22
C ARG A 189 -2.30 14.42 0.85
N GLN A 190 -1.34 14.48 1.76
CA GLN A 190 -0.02 15.06 1.48
C GLN A 190 0.72 14.29 0.37
N THR A 191 0.67 12.95 0.37
CA THR A 191 1.23 12.15 -0.74
C THR A 191 0.57 12.53 -2.07
N ALA A 192 -0.77 12.65 -2.12
CA ALA A 192 -1.46 13.07 -3.34
C ALA A 192 -1.05 14.47 -3.81
N GLU A 193 -0.93 15.43 -2.90
CA GLU A 193 -0.46 16.80 -3.20
C GLU A 193 0.95 16.80 -3.77
N LEU A 194 1.87 16.05 -3.15
CA LEU A 194 3.26 15.94 -3.59
C LEU A 194 3.38 15.25 -4.95
N VAL A 195 2.61 14.18 -5.19
CA VAL A 195 2.58 13.49 -6.49
C VAL A 195 1.99 14.37 -7.57
N ALA A 196 0.89 15.09 -7.29
CA ALA A 196 0.31 16.04 -8.24
C ALA A 196 1.32 17.14 -8.61
N ALA A 197 2.02 17.71 -7.63
CA ALA A 197 3.04 18.71 -7.86
C ALA A 197 4.21 18.16 -8.69
N ALA A 198 4.72 16.97 -8.37
CA ALA A 198 5.79 16.33 -9.12
C ALA A 198 5.38 15.99 -10.58
N ALA A 199 4.10 15.67 -10.79
CA ALA A 199 3.53 15.41 -12.11
C ALA A 199 3.04 16.67 -12.84
N SER A 200 3.24 17.87 -12.27
CA SER A 200 2.75 19.14 -12.82
C SER A 200 1.24 19.15 -13.10
N ILE A 201 0.44 18.57 -12.20
CA ILE A 201 -1.02 18.54 -12.29
C ILE A 201 -1.61 19.64 -11.41
N GLU A 202 -2.45 20.47 -12.01
CA GLU A 202 -3.08 21.59 -11.30
C GLU A 202 -4.13 21.09 -10.28
N SER A 203 -4.30 21.85 -9.20
CA SER A 203 -5.27 21.52 -8.14
C SER A 203 -6.72 21.37 -8.63
N SER A 204 -7.06 22.01 -9.76
CA SER A 204 -8.38 21.90 -10.40
C SER A 204 -8.59 20.56 -11.11
N GLU A 205 -7.52 19.90 -11.54
CA GLU A 205 -7.52 18.70 -12.37
C GLU A 205 -7.59 17.39 -11.58
N TRP A 206 -7.43 17.43 -10.26
CA TRP A 206 -7.47 16.24 -9.43
C TRP A 206 -8.43 16.33 -8.24
N ARG A 207 -8.83 15.15 -7.75
CA ARG A 207 -9.60 14.95 -6.53
C ARG A 207 -8.98 13.84 -5.69
N PHE A 208 -9.34 13.78 -4.41
CA PHE A 208 -8.94 12.71 -3.50
C PHE A 208 -10.16 11.93 -3.06
N ALA A 209 -10.08 10.60 -3.08
CA ALA A 209 -11.14 9.72 -2.63
C ALA A 209 -10.59 8.53 -1.84
N PHE A 210 -11.44 7.94 -1.01
CA PHE A 210 -11.13 6.70 -0.31
C PHE A 210 -11.86 5.52 -0.97
N GLN A 211 -11.16 4.40 -1.09
CA GLN A 211 -11.70 3.14 -1.60
C GLN A 211 -11.81 2.10 -0.48
N SER A 212 -12.45 0.97 -0.78
CA SER A 212 -12.38 -0.24 0.06
C SER A 212 -12.92 -0.04 1.49
N GLN A 213 -14.02 0.72 1.64
CA GLN A 213 -14.71 0.81 2.94
C GLN A 213 -15.13 -0.59 3.41
N GLY A 214 -14.72 -0.96 4.63
CA GLY A 214 -14.94 -2.31 5.14
C GLY A 214 -16.38 -2.58 5.57
N ILE A 215 -16.67 -3.86 5.80
CA ILE A 215 -18.02 -4.37 6.11
C ILE A 215 -18.42 -4.09 7.57
N SER A 216 -17.49 -3.65 8.42
CA SER A 216 -17.82 -3.33 9.81
C SER A 216 -18.71 -2.09 9.90
N GLY A 217 -19.77 -2.18 10.69
CA GLY A 217 -20.67 -1.05 10.94
C GLY A 217 -19.94 0.17 11.48
N GLY A 218 -20.39 1.36 11.07
CA GLY A 218 -19.81 2.65 11.46
C GLY A 218 -19.48 3.53 10.27
N ALA A 219 -19.17 4.80 10.54
CA ALA A 219 -18.72 5.73 9.52
C ALA A 219 -17.27 5.46 9.11
N TRP A 220 -17.03 5.42 7.81
CA TRP A 220 -15.71 5.30 7.20
C TRP A 220 -15.31 6.63 6.56
N LEU A 221 -14.01 6.85 6.35
CA LEU A 221 -13.54 8.05 5.67
C LEU A 221 -14.06 8.11 4.24
N GLY A 222 -14.47 9.31 3.83
CA GLY A 222 -14.88 9.66 2.49
C GLY A 222 -14.19 10.94 1.99
N PRO A 223 -14.54 11.41 0.78
CA PRO A 223 -15.56 10.87 -0.10
C PRO A 223 -15.18 9.50 -0.70
N THR A 224 -16.17 8.73 -1.15
CA THR A 224 -15.90 7.48 -1.87
C THR A 224 -15.46 7.76 -3.31
N VAL A 225 -14.82 6.78 -3.95
CA VAL A 225 -14.44 6.87 -5.36
C VAL A 225 -15.68 7.07 -6.24
N GLU A 226 -16.75 6.32 -6.01
CA GLU A 226 -18.01 6.41 -6.75
C GLU A 226 -18.65 7.80 -6.61
N ALA A 227 -18.72 8.34 -5.39
CA ALA A 227 -19.25 9.69 -5.17
C ALA A 227 -18.41 10.74 -5.92
N THR A 228 -17.09 10.61 -5.88
CA THR A 228 -16.17 11.52 -6.58
C THR A 228 -16.31 11.43 -8.10
N MET A 229 -16.52 10.22 -8.64
CA MET A 229 -16.81 10.02 -10.07
C MET A 229 -18.13 10.67 -10.49
N LEU A 230 -19.19 10.53 -9.70
CA LEU A 230 -20.48 11.19 -9.95
C LEU A 230 -20.35 12.72 -9.91
N ASP A 231 -19.55 13.26 -8.99
CA ASP A 231 -19.27 14.68 -8.91
C ASP A 231 -18.57 15.18 -10.17
N LEU A 232 -17.51 14.48 -10.62
CA LEU A 232 -16.80 14.80 -11.87
C LEU A 232 -17.72 14.74 -13.10
N LYS A 233 -18.61 13.73 -13.15
CA LYS A 233 -19.62 13.59 -14.20
C LYS A 233 -20.58 14.78 -14.24
N ARG A 234 -21.05 15.24 -13.08
CA ARG A 234 -21.90 16.44 -12.95
C ARG A 234 -21.17 17.70 -13.39
N SER A 235 -19.85 17.77 -13.18
CA SER A 235 -18.99 18.83 -13.70
C SER A 235 -18.63 18.70 -15.19
N GLY A 236 -19.19 17.72 -15.90
CA GLY A 236 -19.05 17.57 -17.35
C GLY A 236 -18.01 16.55 -17.81
N SER A 237 -17.24 15.95 -16.88
CA SER A 237 -16.27 14.92 -17.24
C SER A 237 -16.96 13.66 -17.74
N ARG A 238 -16.33 12.95 -18.69
CA ARG A 238 -16.78 11.64 -19.21
C ARG A 238 -15.74 10.54 -18.99
N ALA A 239 -14.65 10.89 -18.34
CA ALA A 239 -13.52 10.02 -18.08
C ALA A 239 -12.96 10.31 -16.68
N VAL A 240 -12.26 9.34 -16.12
CA VAL A 240 -11.48 9.48 -14.89
C VAL A 240 -10.21 8.62 -14.96
N PHE A 241 -9.12 9.13 -14.40
CA PHE A 241 -7.87 8.41 -14.22
C PHE A 241 -7.61 8.18 -12.73
N ILE A 242 -7.54 6.93 -12.29
CA ILE A 242 -7.30 6.58 -10.88
C ILE A 242 -5.79 6.41 -10.61
N GLN A 243 -5.29 7.11 -9.59
CA GLN A 243 -3.92 6.96 -9.08
C GLN A 243 -3.94 6.40 -7.65
N PRO A 244 -3.69 5.09 -7.45
CA PRO A 244 -3.77 4.46 -6.13
C PRO A 244 -2.52 4.69 -5.27
N ILE A 245 -2.38 5.88 -4.67
CA ILE A 245 -1.22 6.27 -3.83
C ILE A 245 -1.18 5.60 -2.45
N GLY A 246 -2.27 4.93 -2.05
CA GLY A 246 -2.32 4.15 -0.81
C GLY A 246 -1.61 2.81 -0.89
N PHE A 247 -1.14 2.39 -2.08
CA PHE A 247 -0.62 1.05 -2.33
C PHE A 247 0.63 1.07 -3.21
N LEU A 248 1.58 0.19 -2.90
CA LEU A 248 2.84 0.10 -3.65
C LEU A 248 2.79 -0.92 -4.79
N CYS A 249 1.98 -1.97 -4.68
CA CYS A 249 1.94 -3.05 -5.68
C CYS A 249 0.52 -3.58 -5.90
N ASP A 250 0.33 -4.27 -7.02
CA ASP A 250 -0.93 -4.90 -7.35
C ASP A 250 -1.32 -5.94 -6.29
N HIS A 251 -2.57 -5.87 -5.85
CA HIS A 251 -3.20 -6.81 -4.93
C HIS A 251 -4.72 -6.69 -5.09
N VAL A 252 -5.49 -7.37 -4.26
CA VAL A 252 -6.95 -7.45 -4.44
C VAL A 252 -7.63 -6.08 -4.52
N GLU A 253 -7.19 -5.08 -3.78
CA GLU A 253 -7.86 -3.76 -3.75
C GLU A 253 -7.51 -2.90 -4.99
N VAL A 254 -6.51 -3.31 -5.77
CA VAL A 254 -6.23 -2.70 -7.08
C VAL A 254 -6.92 -3.52 -8.17
N LEU A 255 -6.63 -4.82 -8.24
CA LEU A 255 -7.08 -5.71 -9.32
C LEU A 255 -8.58 -6.00 -9.28
N TYR A 256 -9.22 -5.93 -8.12
CA TYR A 256 -10.66 -6.14 -7.98
C TYR A 256 -11.39 -4.80 -7.84
N ASP A 257 -11.05 -3.98 -6.83
CA ASP A 257 -11.85 -2.77 -6.59
C ASP A 257 -11.73 -1.77 -7.75
N ILE A 258 -10.53 -1.54 -8.30
CA ILE A 258 -10.36 -0.57 -9.40
C ILE A 258 -10.70 -1.22 -10.75
N ASP A 259 -9.99 -2.30 -11.09
CA ASP A 259 -10.05 -2.87 -12.45
C ASP A 259 -11.38 -3.57 -12.77
N ILE A 260 -12.17 -3.91 -11.75
CA ILE A 260 -13.48 -4.55 -11.90
C ILE A 260 -14.58 -3.63 -11.37
N VAL A 261 -14.61 -3.34 -10.07
CA VAL A 261 -15.77 -2.68 -9.44
C VAL A 261 -15.94 -1.24 -9.93
N PHE A 262 -14.90 -0.41 -9.82
CA PHE A 262 -14.97 0.99 -10.25
C PHE A 262 -15.05 1.12 -11.75
N LYS A 263 -14.39 0.24 -12.52
CA LYS A 263 -14.53 0.21 -13.97
C LYS A 263 -15.97 -0.10 -14.41
N GLN A 264 -16.61 -1.12 -13.82
CA GLN A 264 -18.02 -1.43 -14.07
C GLN A 264 -18.96 -0.33 -13.59
N PHE A 265 -18.64 0.35 -12.50
CA PHE A 265 -19.38 1.53 -12.05
C PHE A 265 -19.28 2.67 -13.07
N ALA A 266 -18.07 2.98 -13.55
CA ALA A 266 -17.83 3.97 -14.60
C ALA A 266 -18.65 3.67 -15.85
N GLU A 267 -18.59 2.43 -16.35
CA GLU A 267 -19.32 1.99 -17.54
C GLU A 267 -20.84 2.17 -17.39
N ARG A 268 -21.41 1.77 -16.24
CA ARG A 268 -22.84 1.99 -15.94
C ARG A 268 -23.21 3.46 -15.90
N GLU A 269 -22.29 4.31 -15.44
CA GLU A 269 -22.46 5.75 -15.43
C GLU A 269 -22.10 6.43 -16.76
N GLY A 270 -21.76 5.68 -17.81
CA GLY A 270 -21.37 6.24 -19.11
C GLY A 270 -20.05 7.01 -19.05
N MET A 271 -19.14 6.62 -18.16
CA MET A 271 -17.80 7.14 -18.02
C MET A 271 -16.75 6.10 -18.42
N GLN A 272 -15.61 6.57 -18.89
CA GLN A 272 -14.41 5.75 -19.08
C GLN A 272 -13.51 5.84 -17.84
N LEU A 273 -12.85 4.75 -17.50
CA LEU A 273 -11.92 4.68 -16.37
C LEU A 273 -10.62 4.02 -16.79
N TRP A 274 -9.53 4.69 -16.47
CA TRP A 274 -8.17 4.15 -16.51
C TRP A 274 -7.56 4.25 -15.12
N ARG A 275 -6.48 3.50 -14.89
CA ARG A 275 -5.65 3.67 -13.69
C ARG A 275 -4.18 3.67 -14.05
N ALA A 276 -3.37 4.22 -13.15
CA ALA A 276 -1.94 3.99 -13.21
C ALA A 276 -1.60 2.54 -12.89
N GLU A 277 -0.49 2.08 -13.48
CA GLU A 277 0.19 0.88 -13.02
C GLU A 277 0.63 1.06 -11.57
N SER A 278 0.56 0.00 -10.77
CA SER A 278 1.17 0.02 -9.44
C SER A 278 2.70 0.11 -9.54
N LEU A 279 3.37 0.56 -8.48
CA LEU A 279 4.83 0.71 -8.50
C LEU A 279 5.54 -0.64 -8.67
N ASN A 280 4.94 -1.72 -8.15
CA ASN A 280 5.42 -3.09 -8.31
C ASN A 280 6.92 -3.21 -8.03
N ASP A 281 7.74 -3.55 -9.01
CA ASP A 281 9.20 -3.70 -8.88
C ASP A 281 9.98 -2.46 -9.39
N SER A 282 9.35 -1.29 -9.40
CA SER A 282 9.93 -0.01 -9.83
C SER A 282 11.31 0.24 -9.19
N SER A 283 12.25 0.68 -10.02
CA SER A 283 13.57 1.10 -9.58
C SER A 283 13.52 2.34 -8.67
N LEU A 284 12.56 3.24 -8.87
CA LEU A 284 12.37 4.42 -8.02
C LEU A 284 11.85 4.04 -6.64
N LEU A 285 10.96 3.04 -6.55
CA LEU A 285 10.55 2.47 -5.26
C LEU A 285 11.75 1.81 -4.55
N THR A 286 12.62 1.11 -5.29
CA THR A 286 13.84 0.56 -4.70
C THR A 286 14.77 1.66 -4.17
N SER A 287 14.91 2.76 -4.92
CA SER A 287 15.68 3.94 -4.47
C SER A 287 15.07 4.61 -3.24
N ALA A 288 13.74 4.65 -3.12
CA ALA A 288 13.04 5.16 -1.93
C ALA A 288 13.42 4.36 -0.68
N LEU A 289 13.30 3.04 -0.76
CA LEU A 289 13.64 2.13 0.33
C LEU A 289 15.14 2.22 0.69
N GLU A 290 16.02 2.32 -0.31
CA GLU A 290 17.45 2.53 -0.11
C GLU A 290 17.74 3.84 0.64
N ALA A 291 17.12 4.95 0.23
CA ALA A 291 17.30 6.25 0.88
C ALA A 291 16.90 6.21 2.35
N ILE A 292 15.77 5.56 2.66
CA ILE A 292 15.31 5.35 4.04
C ILE A 292 16.34 4.56 4.83
N VAL A 293 16.82 3.42 4.32
CA VAL A 293 17.81 2.60 5.04
C VAL A 293 19.10 3.37 5.28
N ASN A 294 19.63 4.04 4.27
CA ASN A 294 20.86 4.82 4.40
C ASN A 294 20.71 5.96 5.43
N SER A 295 19.57 6.65 5.46
CA SER A 295 19.32 7.71 6.46
C SER A 295 19.41 7.18 7.90
N ARG A 296 18.93 5.95 8.14
CA ARG A 296 18.94 5.29 9.46
C ARG A 296 20.33 4.82 9.84
N LEU A 297 21.06 4.23 8.88
CA LEU A 297 22.44 3.80 9.10
C LEU A 297 23.38 4.97 9.40
N HIS A 298 23.19 6.12 8.75
CA HIS A 298 23.98 7.32 9.02
C HIS A 298 23.68 7.94 10.39
N ALA A 299 22.39 8.06 10.78
CA ALA A 299 22.02 8.58 12.09
C ALA A 299 22.62 7.75 13.24
N ALA A 300 22.69 6.43 13.07
CA ALA A 300 23.33 5.53 14.05
C ALA A 300 24.84 5.78 14.20
N LEU A 301 25.53 6.25 13.15
CA LEU A 301 26.96 6.56 13.19
C LEU A 301 27.25 7.91 13.85
N GLU A 302 26.31 8.88 13.80
CA GLU A 302 26.47 10.20 14.43
C GLU A 302 26.16 10.20 15.93
N THR A 303 25.49 9.15 16.42
CA THR A 303 25.09 9.01 17.83
C THR A 303 26.13 8.21 18.66
N HIS A 304 27.24 7.79 18.05
CA HIS A 304 28.34 7.03 18.64
C HIS A 304 29.68 7.73 18.46
#